data_AF-A0AB33A8P0-F1
#
_entry.id   AF-A0AB33A8P0-F1
#
_cell.length_a   1.000
_cell.length_b   1.000
_cell.length_c   1.000
_cell.angle_alpha   90.00
_cell.angle_beta   90.00
_cell.angle_gamma   90.00
#
_symmetry.space_group_name_H-M   'P 1'
#
loop_
_entity.id
_entity.type
_entity.pdbx_description
1 polymer ?
#
loop_
_entity_poly.entity_id
_entity_poly.type
_entity_poly.pdbx_seq_one_letter_code
_entity_poly.pdbx_strand_id
1 'polypeptide(L)' 'MNAVEVLEFERIWWKQPGIKENAIREKFGLSPVRYYQKLNRILESEDAMKSDPVTVNRLRRIRTPLDTATCPETEDN' A
#
# COMPACT_ATOMS: atom_id res chain seq x y z
N MET A 1 11.47 -5.78 -7.12
CA MET A 1 10.43 -6.11 -6.12
C MET A 1 9.14 -6.19 -6.88
N ASN A 2 8.64 -7.40 -7.09
CA ASN A 2 7.48 -7.66 -7.93
C ASN A 2 6.19 -7.44 -7.14
N ALA A 3 5.18 -6.82 -7.76
CA ALA A 3 3.89 -6.57 -7.12
C ALA A 3 3.20 -7.87 -6.68
N VAL A 4 3.31 -8.91 -7.50
CA VAL A 4 2.74 -10.25 -7.26
C VAL A 4 3.30 -10.87 -5.98
N GLU A 5 4.62 -10.93 -5.83
CA GLU A 5 5.27 -11.52 -4.64
C GLU A 5 4.89 -10.80 -3.35
N VAL A 6 4.70 -9.49 -3.43
CA VAL A 6 4.33 -8.64 -2.29
C VAL A 6 2.88 -8.87 -1.86
N LEU A 7 1.97 -9.00 -2.83
CA LEU A 7 0.56 -9.29 -2.56
C LEU A 7 0.36 -10.72 -2.05
N GLU A 8 1.08 -11.69 -2.60
CA GLU A 8 1.12 -13.05 -2.03
C GLU A 8 1.65 -13.04 -0.59
N PHE A 9 2.65 -12.21 -0.29
CA PHE A 9 3.19 -12.08 1.06
C PHE A 9 2.19 -11.51 2.05
N GLU A 10 1.32 -10.59 1.61
CA GLU A 10 0.24 -10.05 2.45
C GLU A 10 -0.96 -10.96 2.59
N ARG A 11 -1.10 -11.94 1.70
CA ARG A 11 -2.10 -12.99 1.85
C ARG A 11 -1.74 -13.96 2.98
N ILE A 12 -0.47 -14.04 3.38
CA ILE A 12 -0.01 -14.87 4.48
C ILE A 12 -0.40 -14.21 5.81
N TRP A 13 -1.12 -14.96 6.66
CA TRP A 13 -1.49 -14.48 7.99
C TRP A 13 -0.29 -14.56 8.93
N TRP A 14 0.38 -13.44 9.15
CA TRP A 14 1.48 -13.35 10.11
C TRP A 14 0.94 -13.17 11.54
N LYS A 15 1.25 -14.11 12.43
CA LYS A 15 0.80 -14.08 13.83
C LYS A 15 1.36 -12.90 14.63
N GLN A 16 2.55 -12.41 14.27
CA GLN A 16 3.23 -11.31 14.95
C GLN A 16 3.84 -10.35 13.92
N PRO A 17 3.71 -9.03 14.13
CA PRO A 17 4.26 -8.02 13.22
C PRO A 17 5.79 -8.14 13.11
N GLY A 18 6.50 -8.47 14.19
CA GLY A 18 7.96 -8.62 14.17
C GLY A 18 8.47 -9.77 13.29
N ILE A 19 7.71 -10.87 13.17
CA ILE A 19 8.07 -11.99 12.28
C ILE A 19 7.92 -11.57 10.82
N LYS A 20 6.85 -10.85 10.51
CA LYS A 20 6.62 -10.29 9.18
C LYS A 20 7.73 -9.31 8.79
N GLU A 21 8.13 -8.43 9.70
CA GLU A 21 9.20 -7.45 9.46
C GLU A 21 10.57 -8.11 9.19
N ASN A 22 10.91 -9.16 9.94
CA ASN A 22 12.13 -9.91 9.69
C ASN A 22 12.06 -10.69 8.37
N ALA A 23 10.93 -11.33 8.07
CA ALA A 23 10.75 -12.04 6.81
C ALA A 23 10.76 -11.08 5.60
N ILE A 24 10.28 -9.84 5.76
CA ILE A 24 10.44 -8.76 4.76
C ILE A 24 11.92 -8.43 4.54
N ARG A 25 12.69 -8.27 5.62
CA ARG A 25 14.13 -8.00 5.54
C ARG A 25 14.89 -9.15 4.88
N GLU A 26 14.54 -10.38 5.21
CA GLU A 26 15.21 -11.59 4.70
C GLU A 26 14.84 -11.89 3.24
N LYS A 27 13.56 -11.81 2.88
CA LYS A 27 13.08 -12.11 1.53
C LYS A 27 13.35 -11.00 0.52
N PHE A 28 13.21 -9.73 0.93
CA PHE A 28 13.35 -8.59 0.04
C PHE A 28 14.63 -7.78 0.25
N GLY A 29 15.40 -8.02 1.32
CA GLY A 29 16.59 -7.24 1.64
C GLY A 29 16.28 -5.80 2.06
N LEU A 30 15.03 -5.49 2.43
CA LEU A 30 14.55 -4.12 2.67
C LEU A 30 14.10 -3.91 4.11
N SER A 31 14.35 -2.71 4.64
CA SER A 31 13.75 -2.27 5.91
C SER A 31 12.21 -2.25 5.79
N PRO A 32 11.46 -2.64 6.84
CA PRO A 32 10.00 -2.63 6.84
C PRO A 32 9.40 -1.27 6.44
N VAL A 33 10.03 -0.17 6.89
CA VAL A 33 9.60 1.18 6.54
C VAL A 33 9.69 1.42 5.02
N ARG A 34 10.80 1.02 4.41
CA ARG A 34 11.01 1.13 2.96
C ARG A 34 10.12 0.17 2.17
N TYR A 35 9.83 -0.99 2.73
CA TYR A 35 8.86 -1.94 2.18
C TYR A 35 7.47 -1.31 2.08
N TYR A 36 6.93 -0.77 3.18
CA TYR A 36 5.59 -0.16 3.17
C TYR A 36 5.52 1.08 2.28
N GLN A 37 6.57 1.90 2.22
CA GLN A 37 6.64 3.04 1.28
C GLN A 37 6.56 2.59 -0.18
N LYS A 38 7.32 1.54 -0.55
CA LYS A 38 7.35 1.02 -1.91
C LYS A 38 6.04 0.30 -2.26
N LEU A 39 5.50 -0.47 -1.31
CA LEU A 39 4.18 -1.08 -1.39
C LEU A 39 3.11 -0.03 -1.69
N ASN A 40 3.12 1.11 -0.99
CA ASN A 40 2.14 2.17 -1.22
C ASN A 40 2.18 2.70 -2.66
N ARG A 41 3.37 2.93 -3.21
CA ARG A 41 3.54 3.35 -4.61
C ARG A 41 3.09 2.27 -5.61
N ILE A 42 3.34 1.00 -5.31
CA ILE A 42 2.90 -0.13 -6.14
C ILE A 42 1.36 -0.26 -6.10
N LEU A 43 0.73 -0.11 -4.93
CA LEU A 43 -0.73 -0.09 -4.77
C LEU A 43 -1.41 1.06 -5.54
N GLU A 44 -0.67 2.12 -5.82
CA GLU A 44 -1.12 3.23 -6.68
C GLU A 44 -0.92 2.94 -8.17
N SER A 45 -0.15 1.92 -8.55
CA SER A 45 0.17 1.58 -9.94
C SER A 45 -0.75 0.46 -10.46
N GLU A 46 -0.94 0.39 -11.79
CA GLU A 46 -1.77 -0.64 -12.44
C GLU A 46 -1.30 -2.08 -12.16
N ASP A 47 -0.02 -2.29 -11.85
CA ASP A 47 0.54 -3.61 -11.56
C ASP A 47 -0.11 -4.26 -10.33
N ALA A 48 -0.50 -3.47 -9.33
CA ALA A 48 -1.22 -4.00 -8.18
C ALA A 48 -2.65 -4.38 -8.58
N MET A 49 -3.29 -3.59 -9.44
CA MET A 49 -4.66 -3.82 -9.90
C MET A 49 -4.78 -5.06 -10.79
N LYS A 50 -3.74 -5.40 -11.57
CA LYS A 50 -3.66 -6.65 -12.34
C LYS A 50 -3.48 -7.88 -11.46
N SER A 51 -2.89 -7.70 -10.28
CA SER A 51 -2.53 -8.80 -9.38
C SER A 51 -3.65 -9.13 -8.39
N ASP A 52 -4.17 -8.13 -7.67
CA ASP A 52 -5.35 -8.28 -6.81
C ASP A 52 -6.16 -6.97 -6.77
N PRO A 53 -7.09 -6.78 -7.73
CA PRO A 53 -7.86 -5.56 -7.81
C PRO A 53 -8.75 -5.35 -6.58
N VAL A 54 -9.16 -6.40 -5.87
CA VAL A 54 -10.08 -6.29 -4.73
C VAL A 54 -9.36 -5.71 -3.51
N THR A 55 -8.19 -6.26 -3.18
CA THR A 55 -7.36 -5.77 -2.06
C THR A 55 -6.87 -4.35 -2.35
N VAL A 56 -6.46 -4.07 -3.58
CA VAL A 56 -6.01 -2.75 -4.02
C VAL A 56 -7.13 -1.72 -3.92
N ASN A 57 -8.33 -2.03 -4.41
CA ASN A 57 -9.44 -1.09 -4.38
C ASN A 57 -9.91 -0.82 -2.94
N ARG A 58 -9.87 -1.83 -2.07
CA ARG A 58 -10.13 -1.66 -0.62
C ARG A 58 -9.10 -0.76 0.05
N LEU A 59 -7.80 -0.98 -0.21
CA LEU A 59 -6.71 -0.16 0.34
C LEU A 59 -6.73 1.26 -0.21
N ARG A 60 -7.01 1.44 -1.50
CA ARG A 60 -7.21 2.76 -2.12
C ARG A 60 -8.38 3.49 -1.49
N ARG A 61 -9.50 2.83 -1.22
CA ARG A 61 -10.66 3.45 -0.58
C ARG A 61 -10.38 3.90 0.86
N ILE A 62 -9.58 3.14 1.62
CA ILE A 62 -9.14 3.55 2.96
C ILE A 62 -8.14 4.72 2.87
N ARG A 63 -7.40 4.79 1.76
CA ARG A 63 -6.39 5.82 1.53
C ARG A 63 -6.92 7.12 0.97
N THR A 64 -8.06 7.13 0.27
CA THR A 64 -8.66 8.35 -0.26
C THR A 64 -8.71 9.34 0.90
N PRO A 65 -7.79 10.32 0.95
CA PRO A 65 -8.03 11.48 1.77
C PRO A 65 -9.26 12.06 1.13
N LEU A 66 -10.37 12.05 1.87
CA LEU A 66 -11.55 12.80 1.50
C LEU A 66 -11.06 14.17 1.03
N ASP A 67 -11.18 14.38 -0.27
CA ASP A 67 -11.32 15.68 -0.91
C ASP A 67 -10.94 16.90 -0.03
N THR A 68 -9.68 17.33 -0.08
CA THR A 68 -9.33 18.71 0.33
C THR A 68 -9.47 19.70 -0.83
N ALA A 69 -10.25 19.37 -1.86
CA ALA A 69 -10.66 20.30 -2.91
C ALA A 69 -12.14 20.73 -2.79
N THR A 70 -12.76 20.54 -1.61
CA THR A 70 -13.96 21.32 -1.24
C THR A 70 -13.58 22.37 -0.20
N CYS A 71 -13.00 23.47 -0.67
CA CYS A 71 -13.39 24.79 -0.21
C CYS A 71 -14.07 25.49 -1.41
N PRO A 72 -15.40 25.59 -1.46
CA PRO A 72 -16.07 26.52 -2.34
C PRO A 72 -15.94 27.95 -1.77
N GLU A 73 -15.63 28.92 -2.63
CA GLU A 73 -15.86 30.37 -2.51
C GLU A 73 -15.76 31.07 -1.13
N THR A 74 -14.76 31.94 -1.03
CA THR A 74 -14.89 33.35 -0.62
C THR A 74 -13.83 34.08 -1.47
N GLU A 75 -14.17 34.70 -2.59
CA GLU A 75 -14.77 36.05 -2.72
C GLU A 75 -13.99 37.10 -1.88
N ASP A 76 -13.39 38.04 -2.62
CA ASP A 76 -12.88 39.37 -2.25
C ASP A 76 -12.35 39.66 -0.83
N ASN A 77 -11.01 39.82 -0.74
CA ASN A 77 -10.37 41.04 -0.19
C ASN A 77 -8.87 41.12 -0.54
#